data_AF-A0A5S9M627-F1
#
_entry.id   AF-A0A5S9M627-F1
#
_cell.length_a   1.000
_cell.length_b   1.000
_cell.length_c   1.000
_cell.angle_alpha   90.00
_cell.angle_beta   90.00
_cell.angle_gamma   90.00
#
_symmetry.space_group_name_H-M   'P 1'
#
loop_
_entity.id
_entity.type
_entity.pdbx_description
1 polymer ?
#
loop_
_entity_poly.entity_id
_entity_poly.type
_entity_poly.pdbx_seq_one_letter_code
_entity_poly.pdbx_strand_id
1 'polypeptide(L)' 'MKREELDAAGVNSSITHVDFMIGSKEMNIDGITKDGKREPIFRNGNWAI' A
#
# COMPACT_ATOMS: atom_id res chain seq x y z
N MET A 1 -13.27 -17.48 3.80
CA MET A 1 -13.99 -16.33 3.25
C MET A 1 -14.49 -16.69 1.87
N LYS A 2 -15.73 -16.34 1.55
CA LYS A 2 -16.30 -16.54 0.21
C LYS A 2 -15.77 -15.46 -0.74
N ARG A 3 -15.80 -15.74 -2.04
CA ARG A 3 -15.38 -14.76 -3.07
C ARG A 3 -16.13 -13.43 -2.93
N GLU A 4 -17.43 -13.49 -2.68
CA GLU A 4 -18.29 -12.33 -2.44
C GLU A 4 -17.85 -11.49 -1.23
N GLU A 5 -17.37 -12.12 -0.16
CA GLU A 5 -16.88 -11.43 1.04
C GLU A 5 -15.55 -10.69 0.76
N LEU A 6 -14.69 -11.27 -0.08
CA LEU A 6 -13.43 -10.66 -0.50
C LEU A 6 -13.65 -9.50 -1.46
N ASP A 7 -14.55 -9.68 -2.42
CA ASP A 7 -14.94 -8.64 -3.37
C ASP A 7 -15.58 -7.45 -2.63
N ALA A 8 -16.46 -7.72 -1.65
CA ALA A 8 -17.06 -6.69 -0.80
C ALA A 8 -16.05 -5.95 0.09
N ALA A 9 -14.92 -6.59 0.42
CA ALA A 9 -13.82 -5.97 1.16
C ALA A 9 -12.82 -5.20 0.27
N GLY A 10 -13.03 -5.18 -1.05
CA GLY A 10 -12.18 -4.45 -2.01
C GLY A 10 -10.91 -5.19 -2.42
N VAL A 11 -10.84 -6.50 -2.20
CA VAL A 11 -9.69 -7.31 -2.60
C VAL A 11 -9.75 -7.57 -4.10
N ASN A 12 -8.65 -7.32 -4.81
CA ASN A 12 -8.57 -7.59 -6.25
C ASN A 12 -8.57 -9.10 -6.55
N SER A 13 -9.34 -9.54 -7.56
CA SER A 13 -9.41 -10.94 -8.00
C SER A 13 -8.91 -11.09 -9.43
N SER A 14 -7.83 -11.86 -9.61
CA SER A 14 -7.21 -12.10 -10.92
C SER A 14 -6.63 -13.52 -10.98
N ILE A 15 -6.52 -14.06 -12.20
CA ILE A 15 -5.83 -15.34 -12.46
C ILE A 15 -4.31 -15.15 -12.38
N THR A 16 -3.83 -13.94 -12.69
CA THR A 16 -2.42 -13.58 -12.67
C THR A 16 -2.13 -12.59 -11.54
N HIS A 17 -0.96 -12.75 -10.94
CA HIS A 17 -0.38 -11.81 -9.98
C HIS A 17 1.10 -11.67 -10.34
N VAL A 18 1.52 -10.46 -10.71
CA VAL A 18 2.89 -10.19 -11.16
C VAL A 18 3.41 -9.00 -10.39
N ASP A 19 4.38 -9.27 -9.52
CA ASP A 19 5.05 -8.24 -8.74
C ASP A 19 6.09 -7.51 -9.60
N PHE A 20 6.22 -6.21 -9.34
CA PHE A 20 7.32 -5.39 -9.87
C PHE A 20 7.80 -4.41 -8.82
N MET A 21 9.08 -4.06 -8.87
CA MET A 21 9.73 -3.22 -7.87
C MET A 21 9.61 -1.75 -8.24
N ILE A 22 9.29 -0.91 -7.25
CA ILE A 22 9.21 0.56 -7.39
C ILE A 22 10.13 1.32 -6.42
N GLY A 23 10.70 0.64 -5.43
CA GLY A 23 11.48 1.25 -4.35
C GLY A 23 12.79 1.91 -4.82
N SER A 24 13.18 3.00 -4.17
CA SER A 24 14.48 3.65 -4.38
C SER A 24 14.93 4.42 -3.14
N LYS A 25 16.21 4.81 -3.09
CA LYS A 25 16.78 5.69 -2.04
C LYS A 25 16.19 7.11 -2.03
N GLU A 26 15.44 7.47 -3.07
CA GLU A 26 14.79 8.79 -3.23
C GLU A 26 13.29 8.72 -2.91
N MET A 27 12.77 7.53 -2.61
CA MET A 27 11.34 7.33 -2.34
C MET A 27 10.92 7.85 -0.97
N ASN A 28 9.81 8.59 -0.94
CA ASN A 28 9.11 8.98 0.27
C ASN A 28 7.71 8.37 0.26
N ILE A 29 7.25 7.85 1.40
CA ILE A 29 5.92 7.27 1.56
C ILE A 29 5.22 7.96 2.73
N ASP A 30 4.00 8.42 2.50
CA ASP A 30 3.09 8.91 3.54
C ASP A 30 1.93 7.95 3.71
N GLY A 31 1.60 7.62 4.96
CA GLY A 31 0.31 7.03 5.32
C GLY A 31 -0.73 8.14 5.45
N ILE A 32 -1.96 7.86 4.98
CA ILE A 32 -3.10 8.75 5.15
C ILE A 32 -4.05 8.10 6.15
N THR A 33 -4.32 8.79 7.26
CA THR A 33 -5.26 8.33 8.28
C THR A 33 -6.71 8.51 7.82
N LYS A 34 -7.66 7.93 8.55
CA LYS A 34 -9.10 8.05 8.23
C LYS A 34 -9.62 9.49 8.23
N ASP A 35 -9.02 10.35 9.07
CA ASP A 35 -9.32 11.78 9.17
C ASP A 35 -8.47 12.63 8.20
N GLY A 36 -7.68 12.00 7.31
CA GLY A 36 -6.95 12.67 6.23
C GLY A 36 -5.60 13.26 6.62
N LYS A 37 -5.14 13.05 7.87
CA LYS A 37 -3.80 13.44 8.30
C LYS A 37 -2.75 12.59 7.59
N ARG A 38 -1.62 13.22 7.25
CA ARG A 38 -0.45 12.55 6.68
C ARG A 38 0.54 12.18 7.77
N GLU A 39 1.00 10.94 7.76
CA GLU A 39 2.05 10.46 8.64
C GLU A 39 3.22 9.92 7.81
N PRO A 40 4.45 10.39 8.05
CA PRO A 40 5.61 9.91 7.32
C PRO A 40 5.85 8.43 7.66
N ILE A 41 5.88 7.57 6.65
CA ILE A 41 6.18 6.15 6.81
C ILE A 41 7.60 5.87 6.33
N PHE A 42 7.94 6.31 5.11
CA PHE A 42 9.31 6.27 4.60
C PHE A 42 9.81 7.65 4.22
N ARG A 43 11.09 7.89 4.48
CA ARG A 43 11.88 9.00 3.94
C ARG A 43 13.19 8.51 3.37
N ASN A 44 13.53 8.96 2.16
CA ASN A 44 14.77 8.56 1.45
C ASN A 44 14.95 7.03 1.40
N GLY A 45 13.88 6.30 1.08
CA GLY A 45 13.90 4.84 0.95
C GLY A 45 14.05 4.05 2.26
N ASN A 46 13.94 4.70 3.42
CA ASN A 46 14.00 4.06 4.75
C ASN A 46 12.86 4.50 5.65
N TRP A 47 12.63 3.77 6.75
CA TRP A 47 11.64 4.14 7.76
C TRP A 47 11.88 5.55 8.29
N ALA A 48 10.80 6.34 8.36
CA ALA A 48 10.82 7.59 9.10
C ALA A 48 10.82 7.28 10.61
N ILE A 49 11.93 7.58 11.28
CA ILE A 49 12.08 7.52 12.75
C ILE A 49 11.59 8.84 13.35
#